data_AF-A0A4R6VTA0-F1
#
_entry.id   AF-A0A4R6VTA0-F1
#
_cell.length_a   1.000
_cell.length_b   1.000
_cell.length_c   1.000
_cell.angle_alpha   90.00
_cell.angle_beta   90.00
_cell.angle_gamma   90.00
#
_symmetry.space_group_name_H-M   'P 1'
#
loop_
_entity.id
_entity.type
_entity.pdbx_description
1 polymer ?
#
loop_
_entity_poly.entity_id
_entity_poly.type
_entity_poly.pdbx_seq_one_letter_code
_entity_poly.pdbx_strand_id
1 'polypeptide(L)'
;MAGKVFFISIAIFKFLAATFSIGIWLWALLGIRKGGNRRLASLIATHLAILVFVYSALRMDYLIAFQNILVAPIVLWRMLLDWMGYLPFLSQLAHFAAVTFLILFLVLCLMPRLTLWTLSISLTITLLVCVSVAEDISKILMCRTALERGASSIARRDFRWSLRHAPQEYQFEIHAFIRENGQRLGWSYRDLDWYSIPEEVHINLEGSGILDCRL
;
A
#
# COMPACT_ATOMS: atom_id res chain seq x y z
N MET A 1 9.47 37.83 -14.16
CA MET A 1 10.56 36.88 -14.53
C MET A 1 11.10 36.08 -13.34
N ALA A 2 11.24 36.67 -12.14
CA ALA A 2 11.78 35.98 -10.95
C ALA A 2 11.11 34.65 -10.59
N GLY A 3 9.78 34.54 -10.72
CA GLY A 3 9.06 33.29 -10.45
C GLY A 3 9.48 32.12 -11.35
N LYS A 4 9.68 32.34 -12.64
CA LYS A 4 10.05 31.27 -13.59
C LYS A 4 11.44 30.69 -13.30
N VAL A 5 12.39 31.55 -12.91
CA VAL A 5 13.76 31.13 -12.54
C VAL A 5 13.73 30.27 -11.28
N PHE A 6 12.96 30.67 -10.27
CA PHE A 6 12.81 29.90 -9.02
C PHE A 6 12.22 28.50 -9.26
N PHE A 7 11.18 28.37 -10.07
CA PHE A 7 10.58 27.07 -10.41
C PHE A 7 11.56 26.16 -11.15
N ILE A 8 12.34 26.71 -12.10
CA ILE A 8 13.34 25.94 -12.85
C ILE A 8 14.45 25.45 -11.93
N SER A 9 14.95 26.28 -11.01
CA SER A 9 15.98 25.89 -10.04
C SER A 9 15.52 24.76 -9.11
N ILE A 10 14.27 24.80 -8.64
CA ILE A 10 13.70 23.72 -7.82
C ILE A 10 13.57 22.43 -8.63
N ALA A 11 13.11 22.51 -9.88
CA ALA A 11 12.96 21.34 -10.73
C ALA A 11 14.33 20.66 -11.01
N ILE A 12 15.36 21.45 -11.33
CA ILE A 12 16.72 20.96 -11.55
C ILE A 12 17.28 20.31 -10.29
N PHE A 13 17.12 20.95 -9.12
CA PHE A 13 17.59 20.38 -7.86
C PHE A 13 16.91 19.04 -7.55
N LYS A 14 15.59 18.94 -7.73
CA LYS A 14 14.84 17.67 -7.55
C LYS A 14 15.34 16.58 -8.51
N PHE A 15 15.62 16.92 -9.76
CA PHE A 15 16.14 15.99 -10.76
C PHE A 15 17.55 15.49 -10.41
N LEU A 16 18.45 16.39 -9.99
CA LEU A 16 19.81 16.04 -9.57
C LEU A 16 19.81 15.19 -8.29
N ALA A 17 18.95 15.53 -7.32
CA ALA A 17 18.79 14.73 -6.12
C ALA A 17 18.28 13.31 -6.45
N ALA A 18 17.27 13.20 -7.32
CA ALA A 18 16.72 11.91 -7.76
C ALA A 18 17.77 11.04 -8.46
N THR A 19 18.50 11.61 -9.43
CA THR A 19 19.54 10.88 -10.18
C THR A 19 20.71 10.45 -9.28
N PHE A 20 21.13 11.29 -8.34
CA PHE A 20 22.16 10.94 -7.37
C PHE A 20 21.69 9.83 -6.40
N SER A 21 20.44 9.89 -5.93
CA SER A 21 19.84 8.82 -5.13
C SER A 21 19.78 7.48 -5.88
N ILE A 22 19.44 7.50 -7.17
CA ILE A 22 19.46 6.30 -8.03
C ILE A 22 20.89 5.77 -8.19
N GLY A 23 21.87 6.64 -8.40
CA GLY A 23 23.28 6.24 -8.51
C GLY A 23 23.81 5.57 -7.23
N ILE A 24 23.54 6.14 -6.06
CA ILE A 24 23.88 5.53 -4.76
C ILE A 24 23.17 4.20 -4.58
N TRP A 25 21.90 4.13 -4.97
CA TRP A 25 21.08 2.94 -4.87
C TRP A 25 21.61 1.78 -5.71
N LEU A 26 21.93 2.02 -6.96
CA LEU A 26 22.54 1.03 -7.84
C LEU A 26 23.94 0.62 -7.35
N TRP A 27 24.74 1.57 -6.85
CA TRP A 27 26.03 1.27 -6.24
C TRP A 27 25.91 0.35 -5.02
N ALA A 28 24.88 0.56 -4.20
CA ALA A 28 24.56 -0.27 -3.04
C ALA A 28 24.12 -1.67 -3.49
N LEU A 29 23.20 -1.81 -4.44
CA LEU A 29 22.74 -3.11 -4.95
C LEU A 29 23.89 -3.97 -5.53
N LEU A 30 24.86 -3.35 -6.21
CA LEU A 30 26.04 -4.04 -6.74
C LEU A 30 27.07 -4.46 -5.67
N GLY A 31 26.87 -4.10 -4.41
CA GLY A 31 27.78 -4.34 -3.29
C GLY A 31 27.76 -5.75 -2.68
N ILE A 32 26.81 -6.63 -3.05
CA ILE A 32 26.57 -7.95 -2.41
C ILE A 32 27.82 -8.84 -2.37
N ARG A 33 28.69 -8.73 -3.38
CA ARG A 33 29.91 -9.55 -3.51
C ARG A 33 31.11 -9.05 -2.71
N LYS A 34 31.00 -7.89 -2.04
CA LYS A 34 32.10 -7.29 -1.28
C LYS A 34 31.93 -7.57 0.22
N GLY A 35 33.03 -7.50 0.99
CA GLY A 35 33.01 -7.57 2.46
C GLY A 35 32.74 -6.22 3.13
N GLY A 36 32.58 -6.23 4.46
CA GLY A 36 32.48 -5.02 5.30
C GLY A 36 31.19 -4.21 5.12
N ASN A 37 31.24 -2.90 5.39
CA ASN A 37 30.09 -1.99 5.39
C ASN A 37 29.34 -1.96 4.05
N ARG A 38 30.03 -2.22 2.94
CA ARG A 38 29.40 -2.26 1.62
C ARG A 38 28.50 -3.48 1.42
N ARG A 39 28.83 -4.62 2.05
CA ARG A 39 27.94 -5.79 2.08
C ARG A 39 26.64 -5.47 2.81
N LEU A 40 26.76 -4.84 3.97
CA LEU A 40 25.63 -4.45 4.79
C LEU A 40 24.72 -3.46 4.05
N ALA A 41 25.28 -2.42 3.45
CA ALA A 41 24.53 -1.45 2.65
C ALA A 41 23.80 -2.13 1.47
N SER A 42 24.45 -3.11 0.82
CA SER A 42 23.85 -3.86 -0.27
C SER A 42 22.71 -4.76 0.17
N LEU A 43 22.85 -5.41 1.33
CA LEU A 43 21.77 -6.20 1.92
C LEU A 43 20.58 -5.29 2.26
N ILE A 44 20.79 -4.17 2.94
CA ILE A 44 19.72 -3.20 3.25
C ILE A 44 19.02 -2.73 1.97
N ALA A 45 19.78 -2.33 0.95
CA ALA A 45 19.21 -1.92 -0.34
C ALA A 45 18.37 -3.03 -0.98
N THR A 46 18.84 -4.28 -0.92
CA THR A 46 18.09 -5.43 -1.44
C THR A 46 16.78 -5.66 -0.69
N HIS A 47 16.79 -5.53 0.63
CA HIS A 47 15.60 -5.69 1.47
C HIS A 47 14.55 -4.61 1.17
N LEU A 48 15.00 -3.36 1.06
CA LEU A 48 14.17 -2.22 0.70
C LEU A 48 13.65 -2.31 -0.74
N ALA A 49 14.44 -2.82 -1.69
CA ALA A 49 14.01 -3.13 -3.06
C ALA A 49 12.87 -4.14 -3.09
N ILE A 50 13.00 -5.25 -2.34
CA ILE A 50 11.96 -6.28 -2.22
C ILE A 50 10.68 -5.67 -1.64
N LEU A 51 10.79 -4.86 -0.58
CA LEU A 51 9.63 -4.20 0.02
C LEU A 51 8.91 -3.28 -0.99
N VAL A 52 9.66 -2.46 -1.73
CA VAL A 52 9.10 -1.58 -2.77
C VAL A 52 8.47 -2.37 -3.89
N PHE A 53 9.08 -3.48 -4.30
CA PHE A 53 8.51 -4.36 -5.31
C PHE A 53 7.18 -4.94 -4.86
N VAL A 54 7.13 -5.55 -3.68
CA VAL A 54 5.90 -6.15 -3.15
C VAL A 54 4.81 -5.08 -3.00
N TYR A 55 5.13 -3.92 -2.43
CA TYR A 55 4.17 -2.82 -2.33
C TYR A 55 3.65 -2.37 -3.69
N SER A 56 4.55 -2.18 -4.66
CA SER A 56 4.18 -1.71 -6.00
C SER A 56 3.37 -2.76 -6.77
N ALA A 57 3.73 -4.04 -6.65
CA ALA A 57 3.02 -5.15 -7.28
C ALA A 57 1.64 -5.40 -6.67
N LEU A 58 1.42 -4.97 -5.41
CA LEU A 58 0.08 -4.97 -4.82
C LEU A 58 -0.76 -3.81 -5.36
N ARG A 59 -0.17 -2.64 -5.65
CA ARG A 59 -0.90 -1.41 -6.01
C ARG A 59 -1.04 -1.16 -7.51
N MET A 60 -0.16 -1.75 -8.30
CA MET A 60 0.05 -1.48 -9.72
C MET A 60 0.34 -2.82 -10.43
N ASP A 61 0.68 -2.78 -11.72
CA ASP A 61 1.16 -3.96 -12.44
C ASP A 61 2.62 -4.34 -12.10
N TYR A 62 3.00 -5.56 -12.47
CA TYR A 62 4.34 -6.09 -12.24
C TYR A 62 5.46 -5.32 -12.96
N LEU A 63 5.18 -4.75 -14.14
CA LEU A 63 6.18 -4.00 -14.91
C LEU A 63 6.53 -2.68 -14.21
N ILE A 64 5.53 -1.95 -13.74
CA ILE A 64 5.69 -0.75 -12.91
C ILE A 64 6.39 -1.10 -11.60
N ALA A 65 6.05 -2.24 -10.98
CA ALA A 65 6.74 -2.70 -9.77
C ALA A 65 8.23 -2.93 -9.99
N PHE A 66 8.62 -3.52 -11.13
CA PHE A 66 10.03 -3.67 -11.51
C PHE A 66 10.73 -2.33 -11.73
N GLN A 67 10.08 -1.37 -12.39
CA GLN A 67 10.63 -0.03 -12.58
C GLN A 67 10.84 0.68 -11.23
N ASN A 68 9.88 0.53 -10.30
CA ASN A 68 9.93 1.14 -8.99
C ASN A 68 11.09 0.64 -8.12
N ILE A 69 11.58 -0.59 -8.32
CA ILE A 69 12.79 -1.09 -7.63
C ILE A 69 14.00 -0.19 -7.94
N LEU A 70 14.13 0.27 -9.18
CA LEU A 70 15.29 1.08 -9.62
C LEU A 70 15.31 2.47 -8.96
N VAL A 71 14.14 2.93 -8.51
CA VAL A 71 13.91 4.23 -7.88
C VAL A 71 13.35 4.08 -6.47
N ALA A 72 13.64 2.96 -5.79
CA ALA A 72 13.05 2.61 -4.50
C ALA A 72 13.12 3.71 -3.43
N PRO A 73 14.21 4.50 -3.28
CA PRO A 73 14.23 5.60 -2.31
C PRO A 73 13.11 6.64 -2.54
N ILE A 74 12.82 6.95 -3.81
CA ILE A 74 11.77 7.91 -4.19
C ILE A 74 10.39 7.31 -3.86
N VAL A 75 10.21 6.01 -4.13
CA VAL A 75 8.96 5.30 -3.85
C VAL A 75 8.73 5.21 -2.33
N LEU A 76 9.75 4.87 -1.55
CA LEU A 76 9.67 4.84 -0.08
C LEU A 76 9.35 6.20 0.51
N TRP A 77 9.95 7.28 -0.01
CA TRP A 77 9.61 8.64 0.39
C TRP A 77 8.15 8.98 0.11
N ARG A 78 7.65 8.64 -1.10
CA ARG A 78 6.24 8.83 -1.45
C ARG A 78 5.32 8.00 -0.55
N MET A 79 5.67 6.74 -0.27
CA MET A 79 4.92 5.88 0.65
C MET A 79 4.81 6.52 2.03
N LEU A 80 5.91 7.06 2.56
CA LEU A 80 5.93 7.74 3.85
C LEU A 80 4.96 8.94 3.87
N LEU A 81 4.97 9.77 2.83
CA LEU A 81 4.07 10.92 2.70
C LEU A 81 2.60 10.49 2.59
N ASP A 82 2.31 9.47 1.77
CA ASP A 82 0.96 8.94 1.62
C ASP A 82 0.45 8.41 2.98
N TRP A 83 1.30 7.71 3.74
CA TRP A 83 0.95 7.12 5.05
C TRP A 83 0.59 8.15 6.13
N MET A 84 1.09 9.37 6.05
CA MET A 84 0.70 10.43 7.00
C MET A 84 -0.80 10.72 6.96
N GLY A 85 -1.46 10.52 5.81
CA GLY A 85 -2.91 10.66 5.67
C GLY A 85 -3.72 9.53 6.30
N TYR A 86 -3.10 8.40 6.65
CA TYR A 86 -3.76 7.19 7.17
C TYR A 86 -3.39 6.87 8.62
N LEU A 87 -2.74 7.79 9.35
CA LEU A 87 -2.22 7.54 10.71
C LEU A 87 -3.23 6.90 11.68
N PRO A 88 -4.50 7.34 11.77
CA PRO A 88 -5.46 6.72 12.68
C PRO A 88 -5.67 5.23 12.36
N PHE A 89 -5.83 4.89 11.08
CA PHE A 89 -5.97 3.51 10.62
C PHE A 89 -4.70 2.69 10.85
N LEU A 90 -3.54 3.27 10.51
CA LEU A 90 -2.25 2.60 10.70
C LEU A 90 -1.96 2.31 12.17
N SER A 91 -2.42 3.15 13.10
CA SER A 91 -2.24 2.90 14.53
C SER A 91 -2.98 1.62 15.01
N GLN A 92 -4.13 1.31 14.42
CA GLN A 92 -4.88 0.08 14.68
C GLN A 92 -4.14 -1.15 14.14
N LEU A 93 -3.46 -1.01 12.99
CA LEU A 93 -2.67 -2.08 12.38
C LEU A 93 -1.28 -2.26 12.99
N ALA A 94 -0.73 -1.23 13.63
CA ALA A 94 0.66 -1.20 14.11
C ALA A 94 0.96 -2.34 15.08
N HIS A 95 0.01 -2.69 15.96
CA HIS A 95 0.17 -3.78 16.92
C HIS A 95 0.27 -5.13 16.22
N PHE A 96 -0.61 -5.41 15.26
CA PHE A 96 -0.55 -6.62 14.43
C PHE A 96 0.76 -6.68 13.64
N ALA A 97 1.14 -5.57 13.01
CA ALA A 97 2.38 -5.48 12.25
C ALA A 97 3.60 -5.81 13.12
N ALA A 98 3.69 -5.19 14.30
CA ALA A 98 4.79 -5.36 15.23
C ALA A 98 4.88 -6.80 15.76
N VAL A 99 3.75 -7.37 16.22
CA VAL A 99 3.70 -8.73 16.76
C VAL A 99 4.03 -9.76 15.68
N THR A 100 3.39 -9.69 14.51
CA THR A 100 3.66 -10.61 13.41
C THR A 100 5.12 -10.52 12.96
N PHE A 101 5.65 -9.30 12.80
CA PHE A 101 7.05 -9.10 12.43
C PHE A 101 8.00 -9.69 13.45
N LEU A 102 7.80 -9.39 14.73
CA LEU A 102 8.66 -9.87 15.81
C LEU A 102 8.69 -11.39 15.89
N ILE A 103 7.51 -12.04 15.85
CA ILE A 103 7.41 -13.50 15.89
C ILE A 103 8.16 -14.12 14.70
N LEU A 104 7.88 -13.65 13.48
CA LEU A 104 8.53 -14.17 12.27
C LEU A 104 10.03 -13.93 12.29
N PHE A 105 10.47 -12.75 12.72
CA PHE A 105 11.88 -12.41 12.81
C PHE A 105 12.62 -13.32 13.80
N LEU A 106 12.05 -13.56 14.98
CA LEU A 106 12.62 -14.47 15.97
C LEU A 106 12.69 -15.91 15.44
N VAL A 107 11.60 -16.43 14.86
CA VAL A 107 11.55 -17.77 14.29
C VAL A 107 12.58 -17.96 13.18
N LEU A 108 12.68 -17.01 12.24
CA LEU A 108 13.61 -17.11 11.11
C LEU A 108 15.07 -16.89 11.54
N CYS A 109 15.34 -16.13 12.61
CA CYS A 109 16.68 -16.02 13.19
C CYS A 109 17.20 -17.36 13.72
N LEU A 110 16.31 -18.27 14.15
CA LEU A 110 16.67 -19.63 14.58
C LEU A 110 17.04 -20.55 13.41
N MET A 111 16.88 -20.11 12.15
CA MET A 111 17.14 -20.90 10.95
C MET A 111 18.39 -20.36 10.22
N PRO A 112 19.59 -20.94 10.41
CA PRO A 112 20.87 -20.40 9.89
C PRO A 112 20.91 -20.19 8.38
N ARG A 113 20.15 -21.01 7.63
CA ARG A 113 20.04 -20.92 6.17
C ARG A 113 19.24 -19.71 5.69
N LEU A 114 18.35 -19.17 6.54
CA LEU A 114 17.45 -18.07 6.21
C LEU A 114 17.87 -16.74 6.82
N THR A 115 18.89 -16.71 7.69
CA THR A 115 19.29 -15.52 8.45
C THR A 115 19.58 -14.29 7.57
N LEU A 116 20.13 -14.50 6.37
CA LEU A 116 20.37 -13.41 5.40
C LEU A 116 19.10 -12.80 4.81
N TRP A 117 17.99 -13.55 4.81
CA TRP A 117 16.71 -13.19 4.23
C TRP A 117 15.63 -12.92 5.27
N THR A 118 15.92 -13.18 6.55
CA THR A 118 14.97 -13.06 7.67
C THR A 118 14.22 -11.74 7.63
N LEU A 119 14.92 -10.61 7.48
CA LEU A 119 14.27 -9.31 7.44
C LEU A 119 13.32 -9.18 6.23
N SER A 120 13.71 -9.63 5.04
CA SER A 120 12.87 -9.52 3.83
C SER A 120 11.62 -10.37 3.94
N ILE A 121 11.80 -11.61 4.40
CA ILE A 121 10.71 -12.58 4.57
C ILE A 121 9.75 -12.08 5.65
N SER A 122 10.25 -11.67 6.81
CA SER A 122 9.43 -11.12 7.89
C SER A 122 8.65 -9.90 7.44
N LEU A 123 9.29 -8.92 6.79
CA LEU A 123 8.59 -7.72 6.28
C LEU A 123 7.51 -8.08 5.26
N THR A 124 7.81 -8.99 4.34
CA THR A 124 6.88 -9.41 3.28
C THR A 124 5.66 -10.09 3.88
N ILE A 125 5.86 -11.07 4.76
CA ILE A 125 4.75 -11.80 5.39
C ILE A 125 3.96 -10.86 6.30
N THR A 126 4.62 -10.01 7.10
CA THR A 126 3.95 -9.00 7.92
C THR A 126 3.06 -8.10 7.07
N LEU A 127 3.54 -7.61 5.92
CA LEU A 127 2.73 -6.79 5.02
C LEU A 127 1.49 -7.53 4.53
N LEU A 128 1.62 -8.80 4.13
CA LEU A 128 0.49 -9.62 3.70
C LEU A 128 -0.53 -9.86 4.82
N VAL A 129 -0.05 -10.08 6.05
CA VAL A 129 -0.91 -10.20 7.24
C VAL A 129 -1.62 -8.88 7.52
N CYS A 130 -0.91 -7.75 7.52
CA CYS A 130 -1.49 -6.43 7.72
C CYS A 130 -2.57 -6.11 6.68
N VAL A 131 -2.35 -6.45 5.41
CA VAL A 131 -3.35 -6.31 4.35
C VAL A 131 -4.62 -7.13 4.65
N SER A 132 -4.44 -8.37 5.12
CA SER A 132 -5.57 -9.26 5.44
C SER A 132 -6.36 -8.75 6.65
N VAL A 133 -5.66 -8.32 7.70
CA VAL A 133 -6.26 -7.73 8.91
C VAL A 133 -6.95 -6.40 8.60
N ALA A 134 -6.33 -5.55 7.78
CA ALA A 134 -6.90 -4.28 7.32
C ALA A 134 -8.25 -4.49 6.61
N GLU A 135 -8.30 -5.49 5.74
CA GLU A 135 -9.51 -5.88 5.02
C GLU A 135 -10.61 -6.35 5.98
N ASP A 136 -10.29 -7.18 6.98
CA ASP A 136 -11.28 -7.66 7.95
C ASP A 136 -11.78 -6.55 8.88
N ILE A 137 -10.89 -5.67 9.37
CA ILE A 137 -11.28 -4.47 10.14
C ILE A 137 -12.21 -3.60 9.29
N SER A 138 -11.85 -3.37 8.02
CA SER A 138 -12.68 -2.55 7.13
C SER A 138 -14.06 -3.17 6.91
N LYS A 139 -14.18 -4.50 6.77
CA LYS A 139 -15.49 -5.16 6.65
C LYS A 139 -16.35 -4.94 7.89
N ILE A 140 -15.77 -5.10 9.07
CA ILE A 140 -16.48 -4.93 10.35
C ILE A 140 -17.00 -3.49 10.48
N LEU A 141 -16.14 -2.50 10.22
CA LEU A 141 -16.52 -1.08 10.28
C LEU A 141 -17.58 -0.73 9.24
N MET A 142 -17.42 -1.23 8.02
CA MET A 142 -18.35 -1.02 6.93
C MET A 142 -19.72 -1.62 7.24
N CYS A 143 -19.79 -2.85 7.75
CA CYS A 143 -21.06 -3.46 8.13
C CYS A 143 -21.73 -2.76 9.30
N ARG A 144 -20.96 -2.40 10.33
CA ARG A 144 -21.48 -1.64 11.47
C ARG A 144 -22.11 -0.32 11.03
N THR A 145 -21.39 0.47 10.24
CA THR A 145 -21.87 1.78 9.78
C THR A 145 -23.00 1.67 8.75
N ALA A 146 -23.02 0.61 7.93
CA ALA A 146 -24.14 0.32 7.05
C ALA A 146 -25.42 0.02 7.83
N LEU A 147 -25.33 -0.80 8.89
CA LEU A 147 -26.47 -1.10 9.75
C LEU A 147 -27.00 0.15 10.46
N GLU A 148 -26.10 1.01 10.96
CA GLU A 148 -26.44 2.31 11.56
C GLU A 148 -27.21 3.21 10.56
N ARG A 149 -26.97 3.04 9.26
CA ARG A 149 -27.66 3.70 8.13
C ARG A 149 -28.87 2.93 7.58
N GLY A 150 -29.28 1.85 8.24
CA GLY A 150 -30.43 1.04 7.85
C GLY A 150 -30.19 0.10 6.66
N ALA A 151 -28.95 -0.05 6.20
CA ALA A 151 -28.58 -1.02 5.17
C ALA A 151 -28.10 -2.33 5.81
N SER A 152 -28.80 -3.44 5.54
CA SER A 152 -28.41 -4.75 6.06
C SER A 152 -27.49 -5.57 5.15
N SER A 153 -27.27 -5.10 3.93
CA SER A 153 -26.46 -5.77 2.93
C SER A 153 -25.67 -4.76 2.11
N ILE A 154 -24.46 -5.14 1.72
CA ILE A 154 -23.53 -4.27 1.00
C ILE A 154 -23.10 -4.96 -0.29
N ALA A 155 -23.25 -4.28 -1.43
CA ALA A 155 -22.67 -4.74 -2.69
C ALA A 155 -21.18 -4.38 -2.68
N ARG A 156 -20.30 -5.38 -2.77
CA ARG A 156 -18.87 -5.19 -2.51
C ARG A 156 -17.99 -6.09 -3.38
N ARG A 157 -16.85 -5.53 -3.78
CA ARG A 157 -15.74 -6.31 -4.35
C ARG A 157 -14.71 -6.58 -3.25
N ASP A 158 -14.10 -7.76 -3.27
CA ASP A 158 -13.05 -8.07 -2.31
C ASP A 158 -11.79 -7.23 -2.59
N PHE A 159 -10.92 -7.10 -1.60
CA PHE A 159 -9.69 -6.33 -1.74
C PHE A 159 -8.77 -6.88 -2.84
N ARG A 160 -8.74 -8.20 -3.06
CA ARG A 160 -7.90 -8.83 -4.10
C ARG A 160 -8.35 -8.49 -5.51
N TRP A 161 -9.65 -8.36 -5.73
CA TRP A 161 -10.22 -7.88 -6.97
C TRP A 161 -9.77 -6.44 -7.18
N SER A 162 -9.88 -5.61 -6.15
CA SER A 162 -9.51 -4.19 -6.20
C SER A 162 -8.03 -3.98 -6.55
N LEU A 163 -7.12 -4.75 -5.94
CA LEU A 163 -5.69 -4.68 -6.27
C LEU A 163 -5.38 -5.08 -7.73
N ARG A 164 -6.19 -5.94 -8.34
CA ARG A 164 -5.96 -6.41 -9.71
C ARG A 164 -6.52 -5.49 -10.79
N HIS A 165 -7.54 -4.72 -10.45
CA HIS A 165 -8.26 -3.89 -11.41
C HIS A 165 -7.93 -2.40 -11.27
N ALA A 166 -7.46 -1.95 -10.10
CA ALA A 166 -6.85 -0.63 -9.98
C ALA A 166 -5.55 -0.56 -10.81
N PRO A 167 -5.33 0.42 -11.72
CA PRO A 167 -6.13 1.60 -12.07
C PRO A 167 -6.76 1.52 -13.49
N GLN A 168 -7.08 0.33 -13.97
CA GLN A 168 -7.42 0.04 -15.37
C GLN A 168 -8.73 0.68 -15.83
N GLU A 169 -9.62 1.08 -14.92
CA GLU A 169 -10.88 1.73 -15.26
C GLU A 169 -10.88 3.21 -14.85
N TYR A 170 -10.98 4.08 -15.87
CA TYR A 170 -11.30 5.48 -15.71
C TYR A 170 -12.71 5.58 -15.10
N GLN A 171 -12.80 6.21 -13.92
CA GLN A 171 -13.99 6.56 -13.12
C GLN A 171 -14.30 5.59 -11.95
N PHE A 172 -13.77 5.97 -10.78
CA PHE A 172 -14.19 5.56 -9.43
C PHE A 172 -14.49 4.07 -9.22
N GLU A 173 -13.45 3.28 -8.92
CA GLU A 173 -13.65 1.95 -8.33
C GLU A 173 -14.26 2.09 -6.92
N ILE A 174 -15.59 1.97 -6.85
CA ILE A 174 -16.32 1.93 -5.59
C ILE A 174 -16.17 0.51 -5.03
N HIS A 175 -15.47 0.38 -3.90
CA HIS A 175 -15.22 -0.92 -3.30
C HIS A 175 -16.46 -1.53 -2.64
N ALA A 176 -17.30 -0.67 -2.09
CA ALA A 176 -18.55 -1.05 -1.46
C ALA A 176 -19.58 0.04 -1.65
N PHE A 177 -20.83 -0.39 -1.81
CA PHE A 177 -21.95 0.46 -2.13
C PHE A 177 -23.17 0.10 -1.28
N ILE A 178 -23.84 1.13 -0.79
CA ILE A 178 -25.17 1.04 -0.21
C ILE A 178 -26.08 2.11 -0.80
N ARG A 179 -27.39 1.89 -0.69
CA ARG A 179 -28.42 2.87 -1.03
C ARG A 179 -29.20 3.24 0.22
N GLU A 180 -29.11 4.50 0.62
CA GLU A 180 -29.77 5.05 1.82
C GLU A 180 -30.70 6.18 1.36
N ASN A 181 -32.02 6.04 1.58
CA ASN A 181 -33.01 7.07 1.23
C ASN A 181 -32.92 7.57 -0.23
N GLY A 182 -32.62 6.68 -1.17
CA GLY A 182 -32.42 7.01 -2.59
C GLY A 182 -31.02 7.52 -2.93
N GLN A 183 -30.23 7.96 -1.96
CA GLN A 183 -28.85 8.37 -2.16
C GLN A 183 -27.91 7.17 -2.33
N ARG A 184 -26.90 7.37 -3.18
CA ARG A 184 -25.87 6.39 -3.49
C ARG A 184 -24.65 6.71 -2.63
N LEU A 185 -24.23 5.77 -1.79
CA LEU A 185 -23.08 5.95 -0.91
C LEU A 185 -21.99 4.93 -1.25
N GLY A 186 -20.74 5.41 -1.31
CA GLY A 186 -19.54 4.60 -1.50
C GLY A 186 -18.70 4.54 -0.25
N TRP A 187 -18.00 3.44 -0.02
CA TRP A 187 -17.06 3.32 1.11
C TRP A 187 -15.70 3.93 0.79
N SER A 188 -15.20 4.83 1.64
CA SER A 188 -13.84 5.37 1.59
C SER A 188 -12.93 4.59 2.54
N TYR A 189 -11.92 3.88 2.01
CA TYR A 189 -10.87 3.29 2.84
C TYR A 189 -9.98 4.33 3.52
N ARG A 190 -9.96 5.57 3.01
CA ARG A 190 -9.18 6.66 3.60
C ARG A 190 -9.84 7.19 4.86
N ASP A 191 -11.14 7.47 4.75
CA ASP A 191 -11.90 8.10 5.82
C ASP A 191 -12.57 7.06 6.73
N LEU A 192 -12.56 5.78 6.32
CA LEU A 192 -13.26 4.67 6.96
C LEU A 192 -14.74 4.99 7.19
N ASP A 193 -15.36 5.65 6.20
CA ASP A 193 -16.75 6.07 6.23
C ASP A 193 -17.34 6.13 4.81
N TRP A 194 -18.65 6.33 4.76
CA TRP A 194 -19.45 6.47 3.56
C TRP A 194 -19.39 7.90 3.00
N TYR A 195 -19.18 8.02 1.70
CA TYR A 195 -19.26 9.28 0.96
C TYR A 195 -20.35 9.22 -0.11
N SER A 196 -20.98 10.35 -0.39
CA SER A 196 -22.01 10.44 -1.43
C SER A 196 -21.42 10.33 -2.83
N ILE A 197 -22.03 9.50 -3.66
CA ILE A 197 -21.69 9.31 -5.07
C ILE A 197 -22.70 10.13 -5.91
N PRO A 198 -22.24 11.13 -6.69
CA PRO A 198 -23.10 11.91 -7.60
C PRO A 198 -23.85 11.00 -8.57
N GLU A 199 -25.09 11.35 -8.94
CA GLU A 199 -25.96 10.50 -9.79
C GLU A 199 -25.38 10.21 -11.19
N GLU A 200 -24.50 11.08 -11.66
CA GLU A 200 -23.84 11.00 -12.96
C GLU A 200 -22.74 9.94 -13.01
N VAL A 201 -22.24 9.48 -11.86
CA VAL A 201 -21.19 8.46 -11.79
C VAL A 201 -21.80 7.08 -12.01
N HIS A 202 -21.29 6.34 -12.99
CA HIS A 202 -21.68 4.95 -13.20
C HIS A 202 -21.03 4.05 -12.14
N ILE A 203 -21.82 3.20 -11.49
CA ILE A 203 -21.32 2.27 -10.47
C ILE A 203 -21.08 0.90 -11.11
N ASN A 204 -19.82 0.53 -11.32
CA ASN A 204 -19.47 -0.77 -11.90
C ASN A 204 -19.40 -1.88 -10.83
N LEU A 205 -20.55 -2.22 -10.24
CA LEU A 205 -20.69 -3.30 -9.24
C LEU A 205 -21.50 -4.50 -9.74
N GLU A 206 -21.75 -4.58 -11.05
CA GLU A 206 -22.38 -5.76 -11.65
C GLU A 206 -21.51 -7.00 -11.39
N GLY A 207 -22.12 -8.04 -10.80
CA GLY A 207 -21.43 -9.27 -10.39
C GLY A 207 -20.61 -9.17 -9.10
N SER A 208 -20.73 -8.09 -8.33
CA SER A 208 -20.12 -7.99 -7.00
C SER A 208 -20.76 -8.94 -5.99
N GLY A 209 -19.99 -9.36 -4.99
CA GLY A 209 -20.51 -10.18 -3.90
C GLY A 209 -21.42 -9.35 -3.00
N ILE A 210 -22.47 -9.97 -2.46
CA ILE A 210 -23.31 -9.36 -1.43
C ILE A 210 -22.73 -9.76 -0.07
N LEU A 211 -22.31 -8.77 0.71
CA LEU A 211 -21.92 -8.96 2.10
C LEU A 211 -23.16 -8.74 2.98
N ASP A 212 -23.61 -9.78 3.68
CA ASP A 212 -24.65 -9.68 4.71
C ASP A 212 -24.03 -9.18 6.01
N CYS A 213 -24.58 -8.09 6.56
CA CYS A 213 -24.07 -7.44 7.76
C CYS A 213 -24.83 -7.84 9.04
N ARG A 214 -25.81 -8.73 8.96
CA ARG A 214 -26.60 -9.19 10.12
C ARG A 214 -25.92 -10.31 10.93
N LEU A 215 -24.81 -10.83 10.43
CA LEU A 215 -24.02 -11.91 11.04
C LEU A 215 -22.91 -11.33 11.92
#